data_AF-A0AAU8XK61-F1
#
_entry.id   AF-A0AAU8XK61-F1
#
_cell.length_a   1.000
_cell.length_b   1.000
_cell.length_c   1.000
_cell.angle_alpha   90.00
_cell.angle_beta   90.00
_cell.angle_gamma   90.00
#
_symmetry.space_group_name_H-M   'P 1'
#
loop_
_entity.id
_entity.type
_entity.pdbx_description
1 polymer ?
#
loop_
_entity_poly.entity_id
_entity_poly.type
_entity_poly.pdbx_seq_one_letter_code
_entity_poly.pdbx_strand_id
1 'polypeptide(L)'
;MLKSIVSNLDPVLLRISNLGLRCGFLLIVAYVLISMVSVMLDPNFDQPRLAQEFAPLIVSTIGVSTLCMLAQMMIRTHTSSD
;
A
#
# COMPACT_ATOMS: atom_id res chain seq x y z
N MET A 1 28.86 -10.37 -6.19
CA MET A 1 27.52 -10.89 -6.55
C MET A 1 26.38 -10.14 -5.84
N LEU A 2 26.46 -9.88 -4.53
CA LEU A 2 25.41 -9.15 -3.79
C LEU A 2 25.06 -7.77 -4.39
N LYS A 3 26.06 -6.97 -4.80
CA LYS A 3 25.88 -5.64 -5.41
C LYS A 3 25.02 -5.65 -6.68
N SER A 4 25.11 -6.71 -7.50
CA SER A 4 24.31 -6.86 -8.73
C SER A 4 22.86 -7.24 -8.45
N ILE A 5 22.63 -8.03 -7.39
CA ILE A 5 21.28 -8.45 -6.96
C ILE A 5 20.56 -7.25 -6.33
N VAL A 6 21.26 -6.52 -5.46
CA VAL A 6 20.79 -5.28 -4.84
C VAL A 6 20.42 -4.23 -5.89
N SER A 7 21.28 -4.01 -6.90
CA SER A 7 21.02 -3.06 -7.98
C SER A 7 19.81 -3.40 -8.85
N ASN A 8 19.45 -4.69 -8.98
CA ASN A 8 18.26 -5.10 -9.73
C ASN A 8 16.99 -5.09 -8.87
N LEU A 9 17.12 -5.28 -7.55
CA LEU A 9 16.00 -5.23 -6.61
C LEU A 9 15.52 -3.81 -6.36
N ASP A 10 16.41 -2.83 -6.30
CA ASP A 10 16.08 -1.43 -6.02
C ASP A 10 14.99 -0.85 -6.97
N PRO A 11 15.09 -0.95 -8.31
CA PRO A 11 14.03 -0.49 -9.21
C PRO A 11 12.73 -1.28 -9.09
N VAL A 12 12.79 -2.56 -8.68
CA VAL A 12 11.61 -3.41 -8.48
C VAL A 12 10.88 -3.01 -7.19
N LEU A 13 11.60 -2.84 -6.09
CA LEU A 13 11.04 -2.36 -4.83
C LEU A 13 10.42 -0.98 -4.97
N LEU A 14 11.07 -0.09 -5.74
CA LEU A 14 10.55 1.25 -6.01
C LEU A 14 9.24 1.19 -6.82
N ARG A 15 9.15 0.32 -7.83
CA ARG A 15 7.91 0.09 -8.57
C ARG A 15 6.80 -0.48 -7.69
N ILE A 16 7.10 -1.48 -6.85
CA ILE A 16 6.12 -2.09 -5.94
C ILE A 16 5.61 -1.06 -4.93
N SER A 17 6.50 -0.26 -4.34
CA SER A 17 6.12 0.80 -3.39
C SER A 17 5.21 1.86 -4.05
N ASN A 18 5.57 2.32 -5.25
CA ASN A 18 4.79 3.33 -5.95
C ASN A 18 3.42 2.78 -6.43
N LEU A 19 3.38 1.51 -6.86
CA LEU A 19 2.14 0.82 -7.22
C LEU A 19 1.26 0.57 -6.00
N GLY A 20 1.84 0.16 -4.87
CA GLY A 20 1.12 -0.07 -3.63
C GLY A 20 0.54 1.20 -3.02
N LEU A 21 1.25 2.33 -3.10
CA LEU A 21 0.72 3.65 -2.72
C LEU A 21 -0.46 4.07 -3.59
N ARG A 22 -0.35 3.94 -4.91
CA ARG A 22 -1.45 4.24 -5.85
C ARG A 22 -2.65 3.32 -5.63
N CYS A 23 -2.41 2.03 -5.42
CA CYS A 23 -3.45 1.04 -5.17
C CYS A 23 -4.14 1.31 -3.82
N GLY A 24 -3.39 1.59 -2.75
CA GLY A 24 -3.94 1.97 -1.45
C GLY A 24 -4.79 3.23 -1.52
N PHE A 25 -4.34 4.26 -2.26
CA PHE A 25 -5.14 5.46 -2.49
C PHE A 25 -6.45 5.16 -3.23
N LEU A 26 -6.40 4.35 -4.30
CA LEU A 26 -7.60 3.94 -5.03
C LEU A 26 -8.57 3.15 -4.15
N LEU A 27 -8.07 2.25 -3.29
CA LEU A 27 -8.89 1.49 -2.35
C LEU A 27 -9.58 2.38 -1.32
N ILE A 28 -8.89 3.41 -0.81
CA ILE A 28 -9.48 4.40 0.10
C ILE A 28 -10.59 5.19 -0.61
N VAL A 29 -10.32 5.70 -1.82
CA VAL A 29 -11.31 6.46 -2.60
C VAL A 29 -12.52 5.59 -2.93
N ALA A 30 -12.30 4.34 -3.36
CA ALA A 30 -13.37 3.39 -3.63
C ALA A 30 -14.21 3.10 -2.37
N TYR A 31 -13.57 2.89 -1.22
CA TYR A 31 -14.27 2.70 0.05
C TYR A 31 -15.18 3.88 0.41
N VAL A 32 -14.68 5.12 0.28
CA VAL A 32 -15.47 6.32 0.55
C VAL A 32 -16.67 6.44 -0.41
N LEU A 33 -16.45 6.20 -1.70
CA LEU A 33 -17.51 6.24 -2.71
C LEU A 33 -18.59 5.18 -2.45
N ILE A 34 -18.19 3.94 -2.19
CA ILE A 34 -19.13 2.86 -1.86
C ILE A 34 -19.90 3.20 -0.59
N SER A 35 -19.21 3.69 0.46
CA SER A 35 -19.87 4.07 1.71
C SER A 35 -20.91 5.18 1.50
N MET A 36 -20.62 6.20 0.68
CA MET A 36 -21.57 7.29 0.39
C MET A 36 -22.78 6.80 -0.40
N VAL A 37 -22.56 5.96 -1.41
CA VAL A 37 -23.63 5.37 -2.22
C VAL A 37 -24.51 4.46 -1.34
N SER A 38 -23.91 3.60 -0.53
CA SER A 38 -24.64 2.69 0.35
C SER A 38 -25.49 3.41 1.38
N VAL A 39 -24.98 4.48 2.01
CA VAL A 39 -25.77 5.30 2.96
C VAL A 39 -26.92 6.03 2.26
N MET A 40 -26.75 6.45 1.00
CA MET A 40 -27.83 7.06 0.23
C MET A 40 -28.91 6.06 -0.20
N LEU A 41 -28.54 4.80 -0.45
CA LEU A 41 -29.47 3.74 -0.86
C LEU A 41 -30.18 3.08 0.32
N ASP A 42 -29.51 2.91 1.46
CA ASP A 42 -30.06 2.31 2.66
C ASP A 42 -29.67 3.12 3.91
N PRO A 43 -30.61 3.82 4.56
CA PRO A 43 -30.32 4.59 5.77
C PRO A 43 -29.96 3.72 6.98
N ASN A 44 -30.19 2.41 6.94
CA ASN A 44 -29.73 1.45 7.97
C ASN A 44 -28.43 0.73 7.58
N PHE A 45 -27.70 1.25 6.60
CA PHE A 45 -26.50 0.60 6.11
C PHE A 45 -25.46 0.34 7.20
N ASP A 46 -25.06 -0.93 7.32
CA ASP A 46 -24.07 -1.41 8.28
C ASP A 46 -22.63 -1.09 7.84
N GLN A 47 -22.29 0.20 7.93
CA GLN A 47 -20.96 0.74 7.66
C GLN A 47 -19.79 -0.04 8.32
N PRO A 48 -19.89 -0.55 9.58
CA PRO A 48 -18.79 -1.33 10.18
C PRO A 48 -18.46 -2.62 9.42
N ARG A 49 -19.46 -3.26 8.79
CA ARG A 49 -19.25 -4.48 8.00
C ARG A 49 -18.46 -4.19 6.72
N LEU A 50 -18.76 -3.07 6.06
CA LEU A 50 -17.98 -2.60 4.91
C LEU A 50 -16.53 -2.29 5.29
N ALA A 51 -16.32 -1.63 6.44
CA ALA A 51 -14.98 -1.36 6.94
C ALA A 51 -14.20 -2.66 7.21
N GLN A 52 -14.86 -3.70 7.72
CA GLN A 52 -14.24 -5.00 8.00
C GLN A 52 -13.70 -5.70 6.74
N GLU A 53 -14.34 -5.53 5.58
CA GLU A 53 -13.90 -6.13 4.32
C GLU A 53 -12.78 -5.32 3.65
N PHE A 54 -12.86 -3.98 3.69
CA PHE A 54 -11.92 -3.11 2.97
C PHE A 54 -10.70 -2.70 3.79
N ALA A 55 -10.81 -2.55 5.11
CA ALA A 55 -9.70 -2.13 5.96
C ALA A 55 -8.49 -3.08 5.91
N PRO A 56 -8.63 -4.42 5.92
CA PRO A 56 -7.50 -5.33 5.81
C PRO A 56 -6.74 -5.16 4.48
N LEU A 57 -7.46 -4.94 3.38
CA LEU A 57 -6.88 -4.71 2.07
C LEU A 57 -6.09 -3.40 2.01
N ILE A 58 -6.66 -2.31 2.55
CA ILE A 58 -6.01 -1.00 2.62
C ILE A 58 -4.75 -1.07 3.50
N VAL A 59 -4.85 -1.68 4.68
CA VAL A 59 -3.72 -1.84 5.61
C VAL A 59 -2.62 -2.70 5.01
N SER A 60 -2.98 -3.79 4.32
CA SER A 60 -2.01 -4.65 3.65
C SER A 60 -1.25 -3.93 2.54
N THR A 61 -1.95 -3.19 1.66
CA THR A 61 -1.29 -2.44 0.57
C THR A 61 -0.37 -1.33 1.09
N ILE A 62 -0.80 -0.59 2.12
CA ILE A 62 0.03 0.45 2.75
C ILE A 62 1.21 -0.19 3.49
N GLY A 63 0.98 -1.28 4.22
CA GLY A 63 2.02 -2.00 4.97
C GLY A 63 3.12 -2.53 4.06
N VAL A 64 2.75 -3.22 2.97
CA VAL A 64 3.71 -3.71 1.96
C VAL A 64 4.49 -2.55 1.33
N SER A 65 3.82 -1.45 1.00
CA SER A 65 4.48 -0.27 0.42
C SER A 65 5.52 0.34 1.37
N THR A 66 5.20 0.38 2.67
CA THR A 66 6.05 0.93 3.73
C THR A 66 7.26 0.02 3.96
N LEU A 67 7.05 -1.30 4.03
CA LEU A 67 8.13 -2.27 4.15
C LEU A 67 9.09 -2.21 2.95
N CYS A 68 8.57 -2.06 1.73
CA CYS A 68 9.39 -1.86 0.54
C CYS A 68 10.21 -0.56 0.58
N MET A 69 9.66 0.53 1.14
CA MET A 69 10.41 1.78 1.34
C MET A 69 11.51 1.63 2.40
N LEU A 70 11.22 0.98 3.53
CA LEU A 70 12.19 0.73 4.59
C LEU A 70 13.34 -0.16 4.10
N ALA A 71 13.02 -1.20 3.34
CA ALA A 71 14.02 -2.06 2.71
C ALA A 71 14.93 -1.28 1.75
N GLN A 72 14.37 -0.38 0.93
CA GLN A 72 15.16 0.52 0.06
C GLN A 72 16.08 1.44 0.87
N MET A 73 15.57 2.05 1.95
CA MET A 73 16.39 2.92 2.80
C MET A 73 17.56 2.16 3.41
N MET A 74 17.32 0.97 4.00
CA MET A 74 18.36 0.15 4.60
C MET A 74 19.43 -0.28 3.57
N ILE A 75 19.01 -0.63 2.36
CA ILE A 75 19.92 -0.95 1.26
C ILE A 75 20.81 0.27 0.93
N ARG A 76 20.21 1.46 0.79
CA ARG A 76 20.94 2.69 0.49
C ARG A 76 21.95 3.08 1.57
N THR A 77 21.56 3.02 2.85
CA THR A 77 22.48 3.35 3.95
C THR A 77 23.66 2.39 4.02
N HIS A 78 23.44 1.09 3.78
CA HIS A 78 24.54 0.13 3.71
C HIS A 78 25.50 0.42 2.55
N THR A 79 24.99 0.80 1.37
CA THR A 79 25.85 1.12 0.22
C THR A 79 26.60 2.46 0.32
N SER A 80 26.16 3.36 1.20
CA SER A 80 26.77 4.69 1.39
C SER A 80 27.77 4.73 2.55
N SER A 81 27.86 3.66 3.34
CA SER A 81 28.77 3.52 4.48
C SER A 81 30.02 2.70 4.16
N ASP A 82 30.11 2.16 2.94
CA ASP A 82 31.29 1.54 2.30
C ASP A 82 31.91 2.50 1.28
#